data_AF-A0A9D5YDS2-F1
#
_entry.id   AF-A0A9D5YDS2-F1
#
_cell.length_a   1.000
_cell.length_b   1.000
_cell.length_c   1.000
_cell.angle_alpha   90.00
_cell.angle_beta   90.00
_cell.angle_gamma   90.00
#
_symmetry.space_group_name_H-M   'P 1'
#
loop_
_entity.id
_entity.type
_entity.pdbx_description
1 polymer ?
#
loop_
_entity_poly.entity_id
_entity_poly.type
_entity_poly.pdbx_seq_one_letter_code
_entity_poly.pdbx_strand_id
1 'polypeptide(L)'
;MPFKKKSQFTTTFLSVLTIIALICFSVRTYYIQITKSSEFTGKDSFGASTTRTSVLKAPRGEILDCYGRKIAINRDGYNIVFNKAYVGENINDTILTLIKLCKKFNCEWIDELPLSAKSPYNFKKDESLDKMLKTLKLAHYATSQNCFDAMVEDYELEKYSKSDQRKIMGVRYSMQIQDFSISYPFTFAEDIPTELMLKISECGYALPGVTVDVVPFREYVDTTL
;
A
#
# COMPACT_ATOMS: atom_id res chain seq x y z
N MET A 1 57.91 -16.82 -54.84
CA MET A 1 57.47 -17.27 -53.49
C MET A 1 56.07 -17.85 -53.62
N PRO A 2 55.81 -19.13 -53.29
CA PRO A 2 54.46 -19.68 -53.44
C PRO A 2 53.57 -19.18 -52.29
N PHE A 3 52.46 -18.52 -52.65
CA PHE A 3 51.41 -18.14 -51.70
C PHE A 3 50.74 -19.41 -51.15
N LYS A 4 51.03 -19.74 -49.90
CA LYS A 4 50.37 -20.83 -49.17
C LYS A 4 48.88 -20.50 -49.04
N LYS A 5 48.00 -21.28 -49.69
CA LYS A 5 46.54 -21.14 -49.64
C LYS A 5 46.09 -21.18 -48.17
N LYS A 6 45.81 -20.01 -47.57
CA LYS A 6 45.34 -19.89 -46.18
C LYS A 6 44.07 -20.74 -46.05
N SER A 7 43.97 -21.53 -44.97
CA SER A 7 42.92 -22.54 -44.77
C SER A 7 41.51 -21.95 -44.86
N GLN A 8 40.94 -21.95 -46.06
CA GLN A 8 39.56 -21.52 -46.33
C GLN A 8 38.54 -22.33 -45.51
N PHE A 9 38.92 -23.54 -45.09
CA PHE A 9 38.12 -24.44 -44.28
C PHE A 9 37.80 -23.87 -42.89
N THR A 10 38.76 -23.18 -42.25
CA THR A 10 38.54 -22.58 -40.93
C THR A 10 37.57 -21.39 -40.99
N THR A 11 37.68 -20.56 -42.03
CA THR A 11 36.79 -19.42 -42.24
C THR A 11 35.39 -19.85 -42.66
N THR A 12 35.26 -20.90 -43.50
CA THR A 12 33.94 -21.43 -43.88
C THR A 12 33.26 -22.10 -42.69
N PHE A 13 33.99 -22.87 -41.90
CA PHE A 13 33.46 -23.47 -40.66
C PHE A 13 32.98 -22.41 -39.67
N LEU A 14 33.76 -21.34 -39.45
CA LEU A 14 33.37 -20.24 -38.57
C LEU A 14 32.13 -19.51 -39.10
N SER A 15 32.04 -19.26 -40.41
CA SER A 15 30.85 -18.64 -41.00
C SER A 15 29.58 -19.48 -40.84
N VAL A 16 29.68 -20.80 -41.00
CA VAL A 16 28.54 -21.72 -40.82
C VAL A 16 28.09 -21.74 -39.36
N LEU A 17 29.03 -21.76 -38.41
CA LEU A 17 28.73 -21.69 -36.98
C LEU A 17 27.99 -20.40 -36.61
N THR A 18 28.43 -19.25 -37.15
CA THR A 18 27.76 -17.96 -36.89
C THR A 18 26.34 -17.91 -37.45
N ILE A 19 26.09 -18.50 -38.62
CA ILE A 19 24.76 -18.58 -39.22
C ILE A 19 23.83 -19.46 -38.36
N ILE A 20 24.33 -20.60 -37.88
CA ILE A 20 23.56 -21.48 -36.99
C ILE A 20 23.19 -20.75 -35.70
N ALA A 21 24.12 -20.01 -35.09
CA ALA A 21 23.85 -19.22 -33.89
C ALA A 21 22.75 -18.18 -34.15
N LEU A 22 22.82 -17.45 -35.27
CA LEU A 22 21.80 -16.47 -35.65
C LEU A 22 20.41 -17.09 -35.84
N ILE A 23 20.34 -18.29 -36.41
CA ILE A 23 19.07 -19.04 -36.56
C ILE A 23 18.54 -19.49 -35.19
N CYS A 24 19.40 -19.96 -34.29
CA CYS A 24 18.97 -20.30 -32.93
C CYS A 24 18.43 -19.07 -32.17
N PHE A 25 19.08 -17.91 -32.33
CA PHE A 25 18.59 -16.66 -31.74
C PHE A 25 17.26 -16.22 -32.35
N SER A 26 17.09 -16.31 -33.67
CA SER A 26 15.83 -15.90 -34.33
C SER A 26 14.65 -16.77 -33.92
N VAL A 27 14.85 -18.09 -33.79
CA VAL A 27 13.83 -19.01 -33.25
C VAL A 27 13.49 -18.66 -31.80
N ARG A 28 14.51 -18.38 -30.98
CA ARG A 28 14.30 -18.00 -29.58
C ARG A 28 13.54 -16.69 -29.46
N THR A 29 13.86 -15.68 -30.26
CA THR A 29 13.15 -14.39 -30.27
C THR A 29 11.73 -14.54 -30.80
N TYR A 30 11.52 -15.34 -31.85
CA TYR A 30 10.18 -15.64 -32.39
C TYR A 30 9.30 -16.31 -31.33
N TYR A 31 9.82 -17.28 -30.60
CA TYR A 31 9.11 -17.93 -29.50
C TYR A 31 8.67 -16.92 -28.44
N ILE A 32 9.58 -16.04 -27.99
CA ILE A 32 9.25 -15.03 -26.98
C ILE A 32 8.21 -14.03 -27.50
N GLN A 33 8.38 -13.53 -28.73
CA GLN A 33 7.55 -12.47 -29.29
C GLN A 33 6.15 -12.93 -29.73
N ILE A 34 6.03 -14.12 -30.34
CA ILE A 34 4.76 -14.60 -30.91
C ILE A 34 4.05 -15.54 -29.94
N THR A 35 4.72 -16.58 -29.44
CA THR A 35 4.03 -17.60 -28.62
C THR A 35 3.77 -17.14 -27.19
N LYS A 36 4.64 -16.28 -26.65
CA LYS A 36 4.50 -15.73 -25.29
C LYS A 36 4.23 -14.23 -25.27
N SER A 37 3.77 -13.67 -26.39
CA SER A 37 3.47 -12.23 -26.51
C SER A 37 2.57 -11.72 -25.39
N SER A 38 1.51 -12.47 -25.07
CA SER A 38 0.54 -12.12 -24.03
C SER A 38 1.14 -12.19 -22.62
N GLU A 39 1.98 -13.19 -22.34
CA GLU A 39 2.65 -13.34 -21.05
C GLU A 39 3.71 -12.25 -20.80
N PHE A 40 4.42 -11.80 -21.83
CA PHE A 40 5.48 -10.79 -21.71
C PHE A 40 4.95 -9.36 -21.83
N THR A 41 4.00 -9.09 -22.74
CA THR A 41 3.33 -7.77 -22.80
C THR A 41 2.55 -7.50 -21.52
N GLY A 42 1.92 -8.51 -20.91
CA GLY A 42 1.26 -8.37 -19.60
C GLY A 42 2.24 -8.09 -18.45
N LYS A 43 3.47 -8.57 -18.54
CA LYS A 43 4.55 -8.29 -17.57
C LYS A 43 5.19 -6.91 -17.80
N ASP A 44 5.36 -6.50 -19.05
CA ASP A 44 5.92 -5.20 -19.41
C ASP A 44 4.93 -4.04 -19.14
N SER A 45 3.62 -4.30 -19.27
CA SER A 45 2.57 -3.40 -18.79
C SER A 45 2.68 -3.09 -17.29
N PHE A 46 3.17 -4.07 -16.51
CA PHE A 46 3.41 -3.93 -15.07
C PHE A 46 4.67 -3.09 -14.77
N GLY A 47 5.66 -3.10 -15.68
CA GLY A 47 6.93 -2.39 -15.50
C GLY A 47 6.99 -0.96 -16.05
N ALA A 48 6.28 -0.65 -17.14
CA ALA A 48 6.47 0.63 -17.86
C ALA A 48 5.47 1.76 -17.48
N SER A 49 4.38 1.47 -16.76
CA SER A 49 3.29 2.45 -16.57
C SER A 49 2.89 2.74 -15.11
N THR A 50 3.59 2.19 -14.12
CA THR A 50 3.36 2.60 -12.71
C THR A 50 4.17 3.87 -12.42
N THR A 51 3.81 4.97 -13.06
CA THR A 51 4.27 6.29 -12.59
C THR A 51 3.59 6.56 -11.25
N ARG A 52 4.37 6.49 -10.18
CA ARG A 52 3.87 6.71 -8.81
C ARG A 52 3.70 8.22 -8.61
N THR A 53 2.46 8.67 -8.60
CA THR A 53 2.14 10.07 -8.31
C THR A 53 1.90 10.21 -6.82
N SER A 54 2.98 10.42 -6.07
CA SER A 54 2.87 10.80 -4.66
C SER A 54 2.56 12.30 -4.60
N VAL A 55 1.33 12.65 -4.23
CA VAL A 55 0.92 14.04 -4.06
C VAL A 55 1.47 14.53 -2.71
N LEU A 56 2.59 15.26 -2.75
CA LEU A 56 3.13 15.90 -1.56
C LEU A 56 2.26 17.12 -1.21
N LYS A 57 1.64 17.12 -0.03
CA LYS A 57 0.81 18.23 0.43
C LYS A 57 1.71 19.41 0.82
N ALA A 58 1.65 20.48 0.04
CA ALA A 58 2.39 21.70 0.36
C ALA A 58 1.75 22.44 1.56
N PRO A 59 2.57 23.11 2.40
CA PRO A 59 2.07 23.96 3.46
C PRO A 59 1.30 25.17 2.90
N ARG A 60 0.28 25.62 3.63
CA ARG A 60 -0.49 26.83 3.30
C ARG A 60 0.26 28.09 3.76
N GLY A 61 -0.12 29.28 3.28
CA GLY A 61 0.41 30.53 3.84
C GLY A 61 0.07 30.71 5.33
N GLU A 62 0.99 31.27 6.10
CA GLU A 62 0.71 31.72 7.47
C GLU A 62 -0.27 32.90 7.45
N ILE A 63 -1.18 32.98 8.43
CA ILE A 63 -2.06 34.14 8.61
C ILE A 63 -1.57 34.93 9.81
N LEU A 64 -1.31 36.22 9.56
CA LEU A 64 -0.82 37.19 10.52
C LEU A 64 -1.85 38.31 10.72
N ASP A 65 -1.94 38.83 11.93
CA ASP A 65 -2.65 40.08 12.25
C ASP A 65 -1.92 41.30 11.63
N CYS A 66 -2.56 42.47 11.60
CA CYS A 66 -1.98 43.74 11.17
C CYS A 66 -0.69 44.12 11.92
N TYR A 67 -0.52 43.64 13.15
CA TYR A 67 0.71 43.80 13.95
C TYR A 67 1.76 42.69 13.71
N GLY A 68 1.54 41.79 12.74
CA GLY A 68 2.44 40.66 12.45
C GLY A 68 2.35 39.49 13.44
N ARG A 69 1.34 39.47 14.31
CA ARG A 69 1.11 38.37 15.26
C ARG A 69 0.53 37.16 14.54
N LYS A 70 1.09 35.98 14.80
CA LYS A 70 0.69 34.72 14.19
C LYS A 70 -0.67 34.26 14.72
N ILE A 71 -1.67 34.20 13.85
CA ILE A 71 -3.01 33.69 14.19
C ILE A 71 -3.08 32.21 13.81
N ALA A 72 -2.61 31.87 12.62
CA ALA A 72 -2.68 30.51 12.12
C ALA A 72 -1.41 30.16 11.34
N ILE A 73 -0.70 29.17 11.86
CA ILE A 73 0.61 28.71 11.41
C ILE A 73 0.52 27.25 10.97
N ASN A 74 1.57 26.73 10.34
CA ASN A 74 1.65 25.30 10.08
C ASN A 74 2.70 24.67 10.97
N ARG A 75 2.40 23.47 11.44
CA ARG A 75 3.34 22.58 12.12
C ARG A 75 3.51 21.33 11.27
N ASP A 76 4.73 20.81 11.21
CA ASP A 76 4.96 19.50 10.60
C ASP A 76 4.41 18.40 11.53
N GLY A 77 3.49 17.60 10.99
CA GLY A 77 3.00 16.38 11.63
C GLY A 77 3.38 15.17 10.80
N TYR A 78 3.23 14.00 11.41
CA TYR A 78 3.66 12.73 10.83
C TYR A 78 2.44 11.84 10.65
N ASN A 79 2.30 11.26 9.46
CA ASN A 79 1.25 10.31 9.16
C ASN A 79 1.87 8.93 8.90
N ILE A 80 1.26 7.88 9.44
CA ILE A 80 1.63 6.50 9.11
C ILE A 80 0.87 6.12 7.84
N VAL A 81 1.59 5.70 6.81
CA VAL A 81 1.02 5.38 5.50
C VAL A 81 1.41 3.96 5.09
N PHE A 82 0.44 3.21 4.57
CA PHE A 82 0.65 1.92 3.95
C PHE A 82 0.82 2.08 2.43
N ASN A 83 1.84 1.43 1.89
CA ASN A 83 2.13 1.41 0.47
C ASN A 83 2.01 -0.01 -0.09
N LYS A 84 0.98 -0.24 -0.92
CA LYS A 84 0.61 -1.57 -1.42
C LYS A 84 1.75 -2.32 -2.11
N ALA A 85 2.66 -1.63 -2.80
CA ALA A 85 3.74 -2.28 -3.53
C ALA A 85 4.78 -2.96 -2.62
N TYR A 86 4.86 -2.53 -1.36
CA TYR A 86 5.86 -2.99 -0.40
C TYR A 86 5.21 -3.80 0.74
N VAL A 87 3.89 -3.95 0.72
CA VAL A 87 3.16 -4.76 1.69
C VAL A 87 3.45 -6.23 1.42
N GLY A 88 3.99 -6.92 2.43
CA GLY A 88 4.17 -8.37 2.39
C GLY A 88 2.85 -9.14 2.56
N GLU A 89 2.93 -10.47 2.46
CA GLU A 89 1.77 -11.35 2.61
C GLU A 89 1.14 -11.26 4.03
N ASN A 90 1.97 -11.05 5.07
CA ASN A 90 1.55 -10.97 6.46
C ASN A 90 1.06 -9.56 6.89
N ILE A 91 0.15 -8.95 6.12
CA ILE A 91 -0.39 -7.61 6.41
C ILE A 91 -1.17 -7.55 7.74
N ASN A 92 -1.84 -8.65 8.11
CA ASN A 92 -2.64 -8.69 9.34
C ASN A 92 -1.76 -8.58 10.59
N ASP A 93 -0.57 -9.18 10.56
CA ASP A 93 0.42 -9.10 11.65
C ASP A 93 1.04 -7.71 11.76
N THR A 94 1.32 -7.04 10.63
CA THR A 94 1.84 -5.67 10.64
C THR A 94 0.80 -4.70 11.18
N ILE A 95 -0.46 -4.82 10.75
CA ILE A 95 -1.59 -4.04 11.28
C ILE A 95 -1.72 -4.25 12.80
N LEU A 96 -1.69 -5.50 13.27
CA LEU A 96 -1.79 -5.79 14.70
C LEU A 96 -0.62 -5.19 15.49
N THR A 97 0.58 -5.23 14.93
CA THR A 97 1.79 -4.65 15.54
C THR A 97 1.68 -3.13 15.62
N LEU A 98 1.23 -2.47 14.56
CA LEU A 98 0.98 -1.02 14.56
C LEU A 98 -0.09 -0.64 15.59
N ILE A 99 -1.20 -1.36 15.67
CA ILE A 99 -2.25 -1.10 16.66
C ILE A 99 -1.68 -1.20 18.09
N LYS A 100 -0.83 -2.19 18.36
CA LYS A 100 -0.15 -2.32 19.67
C LYS A 100 0.76 -1.14 19.96
N LEU A 101 1.50 -0.66 18.96
CA LEU A 101 2.35 0.52 19.09
C LEU A 101 1.52 1.79 19.33
N CYS A 102 0.50 2.04 18.51
CA CYS A 102 -0.40 3.18 18.70
C CYS A 102 -1.05 3.19 20.09
N LYS A 103 -1.51 2.03 20.58
CA LYS A 103 -2.03 1.93 21.96
C LYS A 103 -1.00 2.29 23.03
N LYS A 104 0.27 1.93 22.85
CA LYS A 104 1.34 2.24 23.81
C LYS A 104 1.62 3.74 23.89
N PHE A 105 1.57 4.43 22.75
CA PHE A 105 1.80 5.87 22.64
C PHE A 105 0.51 6.71 22.69
N ASN A 106 -0.62 6.07 23.01
CA ASN A 106 -1.95 6.68 23.08
C ASN A 106 -2.36 7.45 21.80
N CYS A 107 -2.07 6.85 20.65
CA CYS A 107 -2.42 7.38 19.33
C CYS A 107 -3.66 6.69 18.79
N GLU A 108 -4.53 7.47 18.15
CA GLU A 108 -5.69 6.95 17.43
C GLU A 108 -5.29 6.52 16.01
N TRP A 109 -6.01 5.55 15.46
CA TRP A 109 -5.86 5.10 14.09
C TRP A 109 -7.23 5.14 13.40
N ILE A 110 -7.21 5.16 12.07
CA ILE A 110 -8.43 5.24 11.27
C ILE A 110 -9.18 3.88 11.32
N ASP A 111 -10.40 3.91 11.86
CA ASP A 111 -11.35 2.78 11.87
C ASP A 111 -12.75 3.28 11.48
N GLU A 112 -13.08 3.10 10.21
CA GLU A 112 -14.38 3.48 9.62
C GLU A 112 -15.42 2.36 9.70
N LEU A 113 -15.12 1.26 10.41
CA LEU A 113 -16.03 0.12 10.48
C LEU A 113 -17.29 0.48 11.28
N PRO A 114 -18.49 0.29 10.70
CA PRO A 114 -19.76 0.60 11.33
C PRO A 114 -20.20 -0.49 12.33
N LEU A 115 -19.26 -1.07 13.07
CA LEU A 115 -19.48 -2.00 14.16
C LEU A 115 -18.95 -1.42 15.48
N SER A 116 -19.60 -1.76 16.60
CA SER A 116 -19.10 -1.44 17.93
C SER A 116 -17.70 -2.03 18.16
N ALA A 117 -16.88 -1.36 18.98
CA ALA A 117 -15.55 -1.83 19.37
C ALA A 117 -15.60 -2.86 20.52
N LYS A 118 -16.71 -2.91 21.28
CA LYS A 118 -16.92 -3.83 22.40
C LYS A 118 -18.04 -4.81 22.08
N SER A 119 -17.91 -6.03 22.59
CA SER A 119 -18.98 -7.04 22.55
C SER A 119 -20.21 -6.55 23.32
N PRO A 120 -21.44 -6.69 22.81
CA PRO A 120 -21.82 -7.27 21.51
C PRO A 120 -21.49 -6.33 20.34
N TYR A 121 -20.87 -6.88 19.28
CA TYR A 121 -20.48 -6.13 18.07
C TYR A 121 -21.70 -5.75 17.23
N ASN A 122 -22.52 -4.85 17.75
CA ASN A 122 -23.71 -4.37 17.08
C ASN A 122 -23.35 -3.31 16.03
N PHE A 123 -24.24 -3.16 15.05
CA PHE A 123 -24.17 -2.08 14.08
C PHE A 123 -24.26 -0.71 14.77
N LYS A 124 -23.39 0.22 14.35
CA LYS A 124 -23.59 1.65 14.64
C LYS A 124 -24.77 2.14 13.79
N LYS A 125 -25.56 3.08 14.32
CA LYS A 125 -26.80 3.59 13.67
C LYS A 125 -26.55 4.50 12.45
N ASP A 126 -25.48 4.27 11.68
CA ASP A 126 -25.02 5.20 10.64
C ASP A 126 -25.30 4.70 9.20
N GLU A 127 -25.33 5.66 8.26
CA GLU A 127 -25.51 5.47 6.80
C GLU A 127 -24.46 4.54 6.16
N SER A 128 -23.36 4.26 6.86
CA SER A 128 -22.26 3.43 6.37
C SER A 128 -22.57 1.93 6.31
N LEU A 129 -23.70 1.48 6.84
CA LEU A 129 -24.11 0.06 6.83
C LEU A 129 -24.39 -0.46 5.42
N ASP A 130 -25.11 0.31 4.59
CA ASP A 130 -25.42 -0.11 3.23
C ASP A 130 -24.17 -0.23 2.37
N LYS A 131 -23.19 0.65 2.59
CA LYS A 131 -21.88 0.57 1.94
C LYS A 131 -21.17 -0.73 2.35
N MET A 132 -21.13 -1.02 3.65
CA MET A 132 -20.49 -2.25 4.15
C MET A 132 -21.13 -3.52 3.57
N LEU A 133 -22.47 -3.59 3.54
CA LEU A 133 -23.20 -4.73 3.00
C LEU A 133 -22.92 -4.94 1.51
N LYS A 134 -22.85 -3.85 0.73
CA LYS A 134 -22.45 -3.91 -0.69
C LYS A 134 -21.02 -4.38 -0.87
N THR A 135 -20.10 -3.86 -0.07
CA THR A 135 -18.68 -4.25 -0.09
C THR A 135 -18.49 -5.74 0.21
N LEU A 136 -19.24 -6.27 1.18
CA LEU A 136 -19.24 -7.69 1.55
C LEU A 136 -20.15 -8.57 0.68
N LYS A 137 -20.90 -7.98 -0.27
CA LYS A 137 -21.90 -8.68 -1.09
C LYS A 137 -22.95 -9.46 -0.28
N LEU A 138 -23.30 -8.95 0.89
CA LEU A 138 -24.30 -9.55 1.79
C LEU A 138 -25.70 -8.99 1.53
N ALA A 139 -26.71 -9.78 1.87
CA ALA A 139 -28.10 -9.35 1.79
C ALA A 139 -28.42 -8.27 2.85
N HIS A 140 -29.42 -7.43 2.58
CA HIS A 140 -29.77 -6.29 3.45
C HIS A 140 -30.26 -6.70 4.86
N TYR A 141 -30.71 -7.95 5.03
CA TYR A 141 -31.14 -8.51 6.31
C TYR A 141 -30.01 -9.22 7.08
N ALA A 142 -28.75 -9.10 6.63
CA ALA A 142 -27.63 -9.73 7.31
C ALA A 142 -27.47 -9.19 8.74
N THR A 143 -27.28 -10.09 9.69
CA THR A 143 -27.02 -9.73 11.09
C THR A 143 -25.58 -9.25 11.25
N SER A 144 -25.29 -8.53 12.35
CA SER A 144 -23.92 -8.08 12.64
C SER A 144 -22.95 -9.24 12.83
N GLN A 145 -23.44 -10.38 13.34
CA GLN A 145 -22.64 -11.60 13.47
C GLN A 145 -22.29 -12.18 12.08
N ASN A 146 -23.26 -12.26 11.17
CA ASN A 146 -22.99 -12.75 9.81
C ASN A 146 -21.97 -11.85 9.08
N CYS A 147 -22.07 -10.53 9.27
CA CYS A 147 -21.09 -9.60 8.70
C CYS A 147 -19.70 -9.79 9.32
N PHE A 148 -19.63 -10.03 10.63
CA PHE A 148 -18.38 -10.30 11.32
C PHE A 148 -17.73 -11.59 10.82
N ASP A 149 -18.50 -12.67 10.70
CA ASP A 149 -18.00 -13.96 10.26
C ASP A 149 -17.54 -13.92 8.79
N ALA A 150 -18.28 -13.23 7.92
CA ALA A 150 -17.86 -12.99 6.53
C ALA A 150 -16.54 -12.21 6.44
N MET A 151 -16.36 -11.17 7.27
CA MET A 151 -15.08 -10.43 7.33
C MET A 151 -13.92 -11.27 7.85
N VAL A 152 -14.18 -12.21 8.77
CA VAL A 152 -13.15 -13.12 9.28
C VAL A 152 -12.67 -14.06 8.17
N GLU A 153 -13.58 -14.55 7.33
CA GLU A 153 -13.26 -15.38 6.16
C GLU A 153 -12.53 -14.55 5.09
N ASP A 154 -13.10 -13.42 4.66
CA ASP A 154 -12.55 -12.55 3.60
C ASP A 154 -11.14 -12.03 3.89
N TYR A 155 -10.84 -11.77 5.17
CA TYR A 155 -9.55 -11.25 5.61
C TYR A 155 -8.64 -12.30 6.26
N GLU A 156 -9.03 -13.58 6.25
CA GLU A 156 -8.26 -14.70 6.80
C GLU A 156 -7.84 -14.51 8.28
N LEU A 157 -8.79 -14.09 9.13
CA LEU A 157 -8.54 -13.68 10.51
C LEU A 157 -8.74 -14.80 11.55
N GLU A 158 -8.89 -16.05 11.13
CA GLU A 158 -9.17 -17.20 12.00
C GLU A 158 -8.12 -17.42 13.10
N LYS A 159 -6.86 -17.01 12.84
CA LYS A 159 -5.73 -17.17 13.75
C LYS A 159 -5.75 -16.21 14.94
N TYR A 160 -6.56 -15.16 14.91
CA TYR A 160 -6.52 -14.06 15.89
C TYR A 160 -7.64 -14.16 16.93
N SER A 161 -7.45 -13.52 18.09
CA SER A 161 -8.48 -13.41 19.11
C SER A 161 -9.66 -12.56 18.61
N LYS A 162 -10.89 -12.80 19.07
CA LYS A 162 -12.08 -12.01 18.66
C LYS A 162 -11.89 -10.50 18.82
N SER A 163 -11.13 -10.07 19.83
CA SER A 163 -10.82 -8.65 20.04
C SER A 163 -9.87 -8.10 18.98
N ASP A 164 -8.87 -8.90 18.57
CA ASP A 164 -7.89 -8.51 17.57
C ASP A 164 -8.47 -8.60 16.16
N GLN A 165 -9.28 -9.63 15.88
CA GLN A 165 -10.08 -9.75 14.67
C GLN A 165 -10.85 -8.45 14.42
N ARG A 166 -11.59 -7.93 15.42
CA ARG A 166 -12.34 -6.68 15.31
C ARG A 166 -11.46 -5.48 14.95
N LYS A 167 -10.26 -5.37 15.53
CA LYS A 167 -9.37 -4.23 15.25
C LYS A 167 -8.75 -4.32 13.86
N ILE A 168 -8.29 -5.52 13.47
CA ILE A 168 -7.68 -5.77 12.16
C ILE A 168 -8.72 -5.58 11.05
N MET A 169 -9.93 -6.13 11.20
CA MET A 169 -10.99 -5.96 10.21
C MET A 169 -11.39 -4.49 10.06
N GLY A 170 -11.34 -3.68 11.13
CA GLY A 170 -11.66 -2.25 11.03
C GLY A 170 -10.71 -1.51 10.10
N VAL A 171 -9.41 -1.76 10.27
CA VAL A 171 -8.36 -1.20 9.41
C VAL A 171 -8.46 -1.75 7.98
N ARG A 172 -8.66 -3.06 7.82
CA ARG A 172 -8.80 -3.70 6.49
C ARG A 172 -10.02 -3.19 5.73
N TYR A 173 -11.12 -2.96 6.43
CA TYR A 173 -12.33 -2.36 5.87
C TYR A 173 -12.08 -0.91 5.44
N SER A 174 -11.42 -0.11 6.27
CA SER A 174 -11.02 1.27 5.90
C SER A 174 -10.09 1.30 4.69
N MET A 175 -9.11 0.38 4.60
CA MET A 175 -8.27 0.22 3.41
C MET A 175 -9.11 -0.08 2.17
N GLN A 176 -10.15 -0.91 2.30
CA GLN A 176 -11.01 -1.28 1.18
C GLN A 176 -11.92 -0.13 0.73
N ILE A 177 -12.46 0.67 1.66
CA ILE A 177 -13.27 1.86 1.30
C ILE A 177 -12.42 2.90 0.59
N GLN A 178 -11.16 3.08 1.00
CA GLN A 178 -10.25 4.08 0.42
C GLN A 178 -9.54 3.58 -0.85
N ASP A 179 -10.03 2.50 -1.47
CA ASP A 179 -9.48 1.91 -2.70
C ASP A 179 -7.96 1.64 -2.63
N PHE A 180 -7.51 1.09 -1.49
CA PHE A 180 -6.10 0.85 -1.21
C PHE A 180 -5.45 0.04 -2.34
N SER A 181 -4.52 0.68 -3.04
CA SER A 181 -3.88 0.17 -4.25
C SER A 181 -2.46 0.71 -4.36
N ILE A 182 -1.75 0.33 -5.41
CA ILE A 182 -0.38 0.83 -5.65
C ILE A 182 -0.38 2.35 -5.90
N SER A 183 -1.44 2.86 -6.52
CA SER A 183 -1.61 4.30 -6.81
C SER A 183 -2.17 5.07 -5.62
N TYR A 184 -3.05 4.45 -4.83
CA TYR A 184 -3.70 5.06 -3.68
C TYR A 184 -3.18 4.43 -2.38
N PRO A 185 -2.14 5.01 -1.76
CA PRO A 185 -1.66 4.55 -0.47
C PRO A 185 -2.70 4.86 0.62
N PHE A 186 -2.70 4.07 1.69
CA PHE A 186 -3.68 4.19 2.78
C PHE A 186 -3.06 4.88 3.99
N THR A 187 -3.68 5.94 4.49
CA THR A 187 -3.24 6.59 5.73
C THR A 187 -3.81 5.82 6.93
N PHE A 188 -2.95 5.26 7.77
CA PHE A 188 -3.34 4.46 8.92
C PHE A 188 -3.63 5.31 10.16
N ALA A 189 -2.78 6.30 10.42
CA ALA A 189 -2.92 7.22 11.54
C ALA A 189 -2.39 8.60 11.14
N GLU A 190 -3.05 9.65 11.63
CA GLU A 190 -2.70 11.04 11.39
C GLU A 190 -2.10 11.68 12.65
N ASP A 191 -1.17 12.62 12.45
CA ASP A 191 -0.53 13.41 13.51
C ASP A 191 0.02 12.57 14.69
N ILE A 192 0.86 11.58 14.35
CA ILE A 192 1.50 10.74 15.36
C ILE A 192 2.60 11.49 16.12
N PRO A 193 2.84 11.14 17.40
CA PRO A 193 3.92 11.75 18.18
C PRO A 193 5.30 11.36 17.60
N THR A 194 6.26 12.28 17.73
CA THR A 194 7.63 12.13 17.22
C THR A 194 8.29 10.85 17.72
N GLU A 195 8.04 10.44 18.97
CA GLU A 195 8.59 9.19 19.53
C GLU A 195 8.11 7.94 18.77
N LEU A 196 6.83 7.88 18.41
CA LEU A 196 6.27 6.78 17.64
C LEU A 196 6.81 6.78 16.21
N MET A 197 6.90 7.97 15.59
CA MET A 197 7.48 8.12 14.25
C MET A 197 8.91 7.58 14.20
N LEU A 198 9.75 7.98 15.17
CA LEU A 198 11.13 7.52 15.25
C LEU A 198 11.18 6.00 15.37
N LYS A 199 10.35 5.41 16.25
CA LYS A 199 10.31 3.96 16.43
C LYS A 199 9.92 3.21 15.16
N ILE A 200 8.94 3.73 14.41
CA ILE A 200 8.52 3.12 13.14
C ILE A 200 9.63 3.25 12.09
N SER A 201 10.27 4.42 12.01
CA SER A 201 11.37 4.66 11.06
C SER A 201 12.59 3.78 11.33
N GLU A 202 12.91 3.52 12.61
CA GLU A 202 13.97 2.60 13.02
C GLU A 202 13.63 1.14 12.70
N CYS A 203 12.36 0.77 12.83
CA CYS A 203 11.88 -0.61 12.67
C CYS A 203 11.30 -0.91 11.29
N GLY A 204 11.63 -0.13 10.25
CA GLY A 204 11.04 -0.27 8.91
C GLY A 204 11.17 -1.68 8.30
N TYR A 205 12.23 -2.42 8.64
CA TYR A 205 12.40 -3.81 8.20
C TYR A 205 11.32 -4.76 8.77
N ALA A 206 10.87 -4.53 10.01
CA ALA A 206 9.88 -5.37 10.67
C ALA A 206 8.43 -5.03 10.23
N LEU A 207 8.23 -3.87 9.58
CA LEU A 207 6.94 -3.35 9.17
C LEU A 207 6.90 -3.17 7.64
N PRO A 208 6.89 -4.26 6.86
CA PRO A 208 6.92 -4.18 5.41
C PRO A 208 5.72 -3.40 4.87
N GLY A 209 6.03 -2.39 4.06
CA GLY A 209 5.04 -1.54 3.40
C GLY A 209 4.48 -0.41 4.26
N VAL A 210 5.03 -0.18 5.45
CA VAL A 210 4.69 0.97 6.29
C VAL A 210 5.76 2.04 6.12
N THR A 211 5.33 3.26 5.82
CA THR A 211 6.19 4.45 5.74
C THR A 211 5.60 5.57 6.59
N VAL A 212 6.43 6.55 6.93
CA VAL A 212 5.97 7.77 7.60
C VAL A 212 6.10 8.94 6.64
N ASP A 213 4.97 9.61 6.42
CA ASP A 213 4.90 10.80 5.56
C ASP A 213 4.85 12.06 6.45
N VAL A 214 5.59 13.09 6.05
CA VAL A 214 5.57 14.40 6.72
C VAL A 214 4.49 15.25 6.05
N VAL A 215 3.52 15.70 6.84
CA VAL A 215 2.36 16.45 6.36
C VAL A 215 2.21 17.73 7.18
N PRO A 216 1.98 18.90 6.56
CA PRO A 216 1.74 20.13 7.31
C PRO A 216 0.32 20.15 7.90
N PHE A 217 0.24 20.30 9.23
CA PHE A 217 -1.00 20.51 9.99
C PHE A 217 -1.16 21.99 10.33
N ARG A 218 -2.42 22.46 10.33
CA ARG A 218 -2.73 23.84 10.71
C ARG A 218 -2.82 23.94 12.23
N GLU A 219 -2.11 24.89 12.81
CA GLU A 219 -2.12 25.17 14.23
C GLU A 219 -2.55 26.62 14.45
N TYR A 220 -3.48 26.82 15.38
CA TYR A 220 -3.97 28.14 15.79
C TYR A 220 -3.33 28.50 17.12
N VAL A 221 -2.54 29.57 17.13
CA VAL A 221 -1.73 29.96 18.29
C VAL A 221 -2.62 30.52 19.41
N ASP A 222 -3.74 31.13 19.04
CA ASP A 222 -4.73 31.65 19.95
C ASP A 222 -6.09 31.03 19.63
N THR A 223 -6.60 30.20 20.54
CA THR A 223 -7.90 29.51 20.40
C THR A 223 -9.06 30.31 21.00
N THR A 224 -8.80 31.52 21.51
CA THR A 224 -9.80 32.37 22.17
C THR A 224 -10.39 33.44 21.26
N LEU A 225 -9.92 33.51 20.01
CA LEU A 225 -10.43 34.39 18.96
C LEU A 225 -11.63 33.80 18.22
#